data_AF-A0A3D1TVY1-F1
#
_entry.id   AF-A0A3D1TVY1-F1
#
_cell.length_a   1.000
_cell.length_b   1.000
_cell.length_c   1.000
_cell.angle_alpha   90.00
_cell.angle_beta   90.00
_cell.angle_gamma   90.00
#
_symmetry.space_group_name_H-M   'P 1'
#
loop_
_entity.id
_entity.type
_entity.pdbx_description
1 polymer ?
#
loop_
_entity_poly.entity_id
_entity_poly.type
_entity_poly.pdbx_seq_one_letter_code
_entity_poly.pdbx_strand_id
1 'polypeptide(L)'
;QVYDLDVQFAPFLLDPSTPPEGKPRRKMTNPGDPPTAMEQRASEMGIKFTRGRTWTSNSRLSLEAAEFAGEHGDPQRFQRAMFKAYFEDLEDIGDVDT
;
A
#
# COMPACT_ATOMS: atom_id res chain seq x y z
N GLN A 1 18.11 -17.36 -6.69
CA GLN A 1 17.53 -18.70 -6.88
C GLN A 1 16.08 -18.52 -7.31
N VAL A 2 15.61 -19.23 -8.32
CA VAL A 2 14.19 -19.22 -8.72
C VAL A 2 13.56 -20.47 -8.11
N TYR A 3 12.40 -20.30 -7.48
CA TYR A 3 11.64 -21.39 -6.89
C TYR A 3 10.34 -21.55 -7.67
N ASP A 4 9.90 -22.78 -7.85
CA ASP A 4 8.60 -23.12 -8.42
C ASP A 4 7.56 -23.12 -7.28
N LEU A 5 6.86 -22.00 -7.14
CA LEU A 5 5.89 -21.75 -6.07
C LEU A 5 4.59 -21.25 -6.68
N ASP A 6 3.47 -21.78 -6.18
CA ASP A 6 2.16 -21.16 -6.36
C ASP A 6 1.97 -20.07 -5.30
N VAL A 7 1.81 -18.82 -5.73
CA VAL A 7 1.73 -17.65 -4.84
C VAL A 7 0.30 -17.13 -4.85
N GLN A 8 -0.37 -17.27 -3.70
CA GLN A 8 -1.71 -16.73 -3.49
C GLN A 8 -1.64 -15.46 -2.64
N PHE A 9 -2.25 -14.38 -3.13
CA PHE A 9 -2.36 -13.12 -2.42
C PHE A 9 -3.64 -13.12 -1.59
N ALA A 10 -3.50 -12.95 -0.27
CA ALA A 10 -4.62 -12.84 0.65
C ALA A 10 -4.74 -11.39 1.15
N PRO A 11 -5.78 -10.65 0.74
CA PRO A 11 -6.03 -9.30 1.24
C PRO A 11 -6.29 -9.29 2.76
N PHE A 12 -5.80 -8.27 3.46
CA PHE A 12 -5.96 -8.14 4.90
C PHE A 12 -6.26 -6.71 5.32
N LEU A 13 -7.40 -6.51 6.00
CA LEU A 13 -7.79 -5.23 6.58
C LEU A 13 -7.10 -5.04 7.94
N LEU A 14 -6.08 -4.18 7.97
CA LEU A 14 -5.34 -3.85 9.21
C LEU A 14 -6.22 -3.11 10.24
N ASP A 15 -7.04 -2.18 9.79
CA ASP A 15 -7.94 -1.39 10.63
C ASP A 15 -9.33 -1.30 9.97
N PRO A 16 -10.23 -2.26 10.25
CA PRO A 16 -11.58 -2.27 9.67
C PRO A 16 -12.47 -1.13 10.21
N SER A 17 -12.04 -0.38 11.22
CA SER A 17 -12.80 0.75 11.77
C SER A 17 -12.56 2.06 11.03
N THR A 18 -11.65 2.10 10.05
CA THR A 18 -11.43 3.29 9.23
C THR A 18 -12.72 3.65 8.47
N PRO A 19 -13.19 4.91 8.49
CA PRO A 19 -14.38 5.33 7.73
C PRO A 19 -14.22 5.07 6.23
N PRO A 20 -15.29 4.86 5.45
CA PRO A 20 -15.20 4.64 3.99
C PRO A 20 -14.43 5.75 3.25
N GLU A 21 -14.62 7.00 3.64
CA GLU A 21 -13.93 8.17 3.10
C GLU A 21 -12.46 8.29 3.54
N GLY A 22 -11.97 7.40 4.41
CA GLY A 22 -10.67 7.50 5.04
C GLY A 22 -10.68 8.43 6.26
N LYS A 23 -9.49 8.86 6.70
CA LYS A 23 -9.35 9.76 7.85
C LYS A 23 -8.06 10.59 7.80
N PRO A 24 -8.03 11.78 8.43
CA PRO A 24 -6.78 12.50 8.66
C PRO A 24 -5.74 11.62 9.36
N ARG A 25 -4.53 11.62 8.83
CA ARG A 25 -3.43 10.83 9.37
C ARG A 25 -2.68 11.63 10.42
N ARG A 26 -2.36 10.99 11.55
CA ARG A 26 -1.40 11.55 12.51
C ARG A 26 -0.03 11.69 11.86
N LYS A 27 0.58 12.86 11.95
CA LYS A 27 1.96 13.07 11.49
C LYS A 27 2.91 12.11 12.20
N MET A 28 3.63 11.30 11.43
CA MET A 28 4.58 10.30 11.95
C MET A 28 6.05 10.68 11.73
N THR A 29 6.34 11.53 10.76
CA THR A 29 7.70 11.97 10.42
C THR A 29 7.72 13.47 10.11
N ASN A 30 8.86 14.11 10.34
CA ASN A 30 9.15 15.50 10.00
C ASN A 30 10.22 15.57 8.90
N PRO A 31 10.27 16.70 8.16
CA PRO A 31 11.44 17.02 7.34
C PRO A 31 12.72 17.02 8.19
N GLY A 32 13.74 16.27 7.77
CA GLY A 32 15.02 16.17 8.47
C GLY A 32 15.14 15.01 9.45
N ASP A 33 14.06 14.29 9.77
CA ASP A 33 14.17 13.06 10.58
C ASP A 33 15.08 12.05 9.86
N PRO A 34 15.94 11.30 10.58
CA PRO A 34 16.74 10.25 9.95
C PRO A 34 15.84 9.16 9.34
N PRO A 35 16.28 8.42 8.31
CA PRO A 35 15.56 7.26 7.79
C PRO A 35 15.31 6.22 8.88
N THR A 36 14.09 5.73 8.98
CA THR A 36 13.72 4.59 9.83
C THR A 36 14.38 3.32 9.32
N ALA A 37 14.47 2.28 10.18
CA ALA A 37 15.00 0.99 9.76
C ALA A 37 14.21 0.36 8.59
N MET A 38 12.91 0.64 8.49
CA MET A 38 12.07 0.20 7.37
C MET A 38 12.47 0.90 6.07
N GLU A 39 12.65 2.22 6.10
CA GLU A 39 13.05 3.02 4.93
C GLU A 39 14.44 2.64 4.43
N GLN A 40 15.38 2.36 5.34
CA GLN A 40 16.73 1.91 4.97
C GLN A 40 16.69 0.57 4.22
N ARG A 41 16.00 -0.43 4.77
CA ARG A 41 15.84 -1.75 4.11
C ARG A 41 15.12 -1.64 2.77
N ALA A 42 14.10 -0.79 2.69
CA ALA A 42 13.37 -0.54 1.45
C ALA A 42 14.29 0.04 0.37
N SER A 43 15.10 1.04 0.74
CA SER A 43 16.04 1.67 -0.17
C SER A 43 17.09 0.68 -0.71
N GLU A 44 17.57 -0.26 0.11
CA GLU A 44 18.48 -1.32 -0.32
C GLU A 44 17.82 -2.25 -1.37
N MET A 45 16.50 -2.38 -1.34
CA MET A 45 15.70 -3.14 -2.30
C MET A 45 15.18 -2.29 -3.47
N GLY A 46 15.57 -1.01 -3.55
CA GLY A 46 15.10 -0.09 -4.59
C GLY A 46 13.66 0.42 -4.40
N ILE A 47 13.07 0.22 -3.21
CA ILE A 47 11.72 0.69 -2.87
C ILE A 47 11.83 2.03 -2.16
N LYS A 48 11.04 3.01 -2.59
CA LYS A 48 10.97 4.33 -1.96
C LYS A 48 9.74 4.42 -1.06
N PHE A 49 9.91 4.88 0.18
CA PHE A 49 8.78 5.27 1.01
C PHE A 49 8.71 6.80 1.06
N THR A 50 7.67 7.37 0.44
CA THR A 50 7.49 8.82 0.44
C THR A 50 6.93 9.28 1.78
N ARG A 51 7.56 10.31 2.37
CA ARG A 51 7.12 10.92 3.63
C ARG A 51 6.12 12.05 3.37
N GLY A 52 5.34 12.41 4.39
CA GLY A 52 4.43 13.54 4.32
C GLY A 52 2.96 13.18 4.09
N ARG A 53 2.60 11.90 4.11
CA ARG A 53 1.20 11.46 4.04
C ARG A 53 0.35 12.10 5.14
N THR A 54 -0.67 12.85 4.72
CA THR A 54 -1.64 13.55 5.58
C THR A 54 -2.99 12.83 5.68
N TRP A 55 -3.23 11.82 4.84
CA TRP A 55 -4.49 11.07 4.77
C TRP A 55 -4.26 9.56 4.89
N THR A 56 -5.11 8.88 5.64
CA THR A 56 -5.16 7.42 5.74
C THR A 56 -6.38 6.95 4.95
N SER A 57 -6.13 6.26 3.84
CA SER A 57 -7.14 5.62 3.01
C SER A 57 -7.91 4.54 3.77
N ASN A 58 -9.17 4.36 3.41
CA ASN A 58 -9.83 3.08 3.64
C ASN A 58 -9.37 2.09 2.58
N SER A 59 -8.70 1.01 2.96
CA SER A 59 -8.19 0.04 1.97
C SER A 59 -9.23 -0.99 1.53
N ARG A 60 -10.48 -0.94 2.01
CA ARG A 60 -11.48 -1.97 1.72
C ARG A 60 -11.71 -2.18 0.23
N LEU A 61 -12.01 -1.10 -0.51
CA LEU A 61 -12.28 -1.21 -1.96
C LEU A 61 -11.05 -1.71 -2.73
N SER A 62 -9.85 -1.20 -2.40
CA SER A 62 -8.59 -1.69 -2.98
C SER A 62 -8.37 -3.19 -2.69
N LEU A 63 -8.71 -3.66 -1.50
CA LEU A 63 -8.58 -5.07 -1.12
C LEU A 63 -9.63 -5.96 -1.80
N GLU A 64 -10.88 -5.50 -1.94
CA GLU A 64 -11.91 -6.19 -2.73
C GLU A 64 -11.51 -6.28 -4.22
N ALA A 65 -10.94 -5.20 -4.77
CA ALA A 65 -10.37 -5.20 -6.12
C ALA A 65 -9.16 -6.14 -6.26
N ALA A 66 -8.38 -6.34 -5.19
CA ALA A 66 -7.31 -7.33 -5.18
C ALA A 66 -7.82 -8.77 -5.25
N GLU A 67 -8.93 -9.10 -4.60
CA GLU A 67 -9.59 -10.41 -4.75
C GLU A 67 -10.03 -10.62 -6.20
N PHE A 68 -10.71 -9.60 -6.76
CA PHE A 68 -11.13 -9.65 -8.16
C PHE A 68 -9.96 -9.85 -9.13
N ALA A 69 -8.83 -9.15 -8.90
CA ALA A 69 -7.62 -9.32 -9.69
C ALA A 69 -6.98 -10.71 -9.53
N GLY A 70 -7.12 -11.35 -8.37
CA GLY A 70 -6.68 -12.73 -8.14
C GLY A 70 -7.47 -13.76 -8.93
N GLU A 71 -8.78 -13.52 -9.11
CA GLU A 71 -9.65 -14.43 -9.86
C GLU A 71 -9.63 -14.18 -11.38
N HIS A 72 -9.48 -12.93 -11.81
CA HIS A 72 -9.73 -12.51 -13.19
C HIS A 72 -8.54 -11.82 -13.87
N GLY A 73 -7.41 -11.65 -13.18
CA GLY A 73 -6.31 -10.83 -13.68
C GLY A 73 -4.93 -11.24 -13.19
N ASP A 74 -4.04 -10.25 -13.05
CA ASP A 74 -2.69 -10.43 -12.50
C ASP A 74 -2.65 -9.84 -11.08
N PRO A 75 -2.83 -10.66 -10.03
CA PRO A 75 -2.84 -10.18 -8.66
C PRO A 75 -1.50 -9.57 -8.26
N GLN A 76 -0.39 -10.06 -8.81
CA GLN A 76 0.94 -9.56 -8.47
C GLN A 76 1.15 -8.15 -9.03
N ARG A 77 0.72 -7.90 -10.26
CA ARG A 77 0.73 -6.56 -10.86
C ARG A 77 -0.20 -5.61 -10.13
N PHE A 78 -1.41 -6.04 -9.77
CA PHE A 78 -2.37 -5.22 -9.02
C PHE A 78 -1.81 -4.81 -7.67
N GLN A 79 -1.29 -5.76 -6.89
CA GLN A 79 -0.69 -5.50 -5.58
C GLN A 79 0.47 -4.52 -5.68
N ARG A 80 1.38 -4.69 -6.66
CA ARG A 80 2.48 -3.73 -6.89
C ARG A 80 1.97 -2.32 -7.19
N ALA A 81 0.94 -2.19 -8.02
CA ALA A 81 0.35 -0.89 -8.35
C ALA A 81 -0.24 -0.20 -7.10
N MET A 82 -1.04 -0.93 -6.30
CA MET A 82 -1.64 -0.40 -5.07
C MET A 82 -0.59 -0.04 -4.01
N PHE A 83 0.45 -0.86 -3.85
CA PHE A 83 1.56 -0.53 -2.96
C PHE A 83 2.28 0.75 -3.39
N LYS A 84 2.52 0.91 -4.70
CA LYS A 84 3.15 2.12 -5.24
C LYS A 84 2.26 3.35 -5.00
N ALA A 85 0.99 3.29 -5.39
CA ALA A 85 0.02 4.37 -5.18
C ALA A 85 0.00 4.81 -3.70
N TYR A 86 -0.05 3.85 -2.77
CA TYR A 86 -0.13 4.17 -1.35
C TYR A 86 1.20 4.63 -0.73
N PHE A 87 2.32 3.96 -1.00
CA PHE A 87 3.57 4.21 -0.26
C PHE A 87 4.54 5.14 -0.99
N GLU A 88 4.49 5.19 -2.31
CA GLU A 88 5.34 6.05 -3.13
C GLU A 88 4.62 7.33 -3.55
N ASP A 89 3.41 7.21 -4.10
CA ASP A 89 2.72 8.34 -4.72
C ASP A 89 1.83 9.13 -3.74
N LEU A 90 1.59 8.56 -2.56
CA LEU A 90 0.73 9.13 -1.50
C LEU A 90 -0.73 9.32 -1.91
N GLU A 91 -1.21 8.52 -2.85
CA GLU A 91 -2.59 8.55 -3.37
C GLU A 91 -3.58 7.93 -2.38
N ASP A 92 -4.86 8.20 -2.60
CA ASP A 92 -5.94 7.62 -1.82
C ASP A 92 -6.47 6.35 -2.50
N ILE A 93 -5.97 5.18 -2.09
CA ILE A 93 -6.40 3.88 -2.64
C ILE A 93 -7.83 3.49 -2.26
N GLY A 94 -8.53 4.31 -1.46
CA GLY A 94 -9.97 4.16 -1.23
C GLY A 94 -10.82 4.84 -2.31
N ASP A 95 -10.24 5.69 -3.14
CA ASP A 95 -10.89 6.35 -4.26
C ASP A 95 -10.83 5.44 -5.50
N VAL A 96 -11.97 5.28 -6.17
CA VAL A 96 -12.10 4.43 -7.36
C VAL A 96 -11.53 5.08 -8.62
N ASP A 97 -11.29 6.40 -8.58
CA ASP A 97 -10.72 7.16 -9.69
C ASP A 97 -9.19 7.29 -9.61
N THR A 98 -8.55 6.73 -8.56
CA THR A 98 -7.09 6.59 -8.45
C THR A 98 -6.58 5.49 -9.38
#